data_AF-M2X647-F1
#
_entry.id   AF-M2X647-F1
#
_cell.length_a   1.000
_cell.length_b   1.000
_cell.length_c   1.000
_cell.angle_alpha   90.00
_cell.angle_beta   90.00
_cell.angle_gamma   90.00
#
_symmetry.space_group_name_H-M   'P 1'
#
loop_
_entity.id
_entity.type
_entity.pdbx_description
1 polymer ?
#
loop_
_entity_poly.entity_id
_entity_poly.type
_entity_poly.pdbx_seq_one_letter_code
_entity_poly.pdbx_strand_id
1 'polypeptide(L)'
;MLQHLSIIANSGFVSPISFGSIEHSTLQTGPLKRLCKNLGCCQFVPKRTSCPSLSRTRVPNCKYFKTLLEAKLRVAVVGGGPGGSSAAESLARAGIETFIFERKFDNAKPCGGAIPLCMIEEFSLPLDIVDRKVRRMKMISPSNREVDIGKTLKPHEYIGMTRREVLDSFLRERAIQLGAQPIHGLVTDIILPKTDREPYIICYSDFSEKGNGIGKPNTLQVDMIIGADGANSRVAKVIDAGDYNYAIAFQERIRLPPEKMAYYEELAEMYVGDDVSPDFYAWVFPKYDHVGVGTGTVLDRPSIKKYQAAIRRRAASKLNGGHIIKVEAHPIPEHPRPRRVVGRVALVGDAAGYVTKCSGEGIYFAAKSGRMCAEAIAEISQQGERIPSESELKKTYLKRWDQKYWSTYKVLDVLQAVFYRNNIAREAFVELCEDEYVQQMTFDSYLYKTVAKGNPLQDVRLLFHTLGAFARAPALAP
;
A
#
# COMPACT_ATOMS: atom_id res chain seq x y z
N MET A 1 4.94 -24.85 -6.82
CA MET A 1 4.03 -24.29 -5.78
C MET A 1 2.70 -23.72 -6.32
N LEU A 2 2.68 -22.76 -7.26
CA LEU A 2 1.46 -22.13 -7.82
C LEU A 2 0.48 -23.09 -8.52
N GLN A 3 0.99 -23.96 -9.40
CA GLN A 3 0.17 -25.00 -10.04
C GLN A 3 -0.38 -25.99 -9.00
N HIS A 4 0.29 -26.17 -7.87
CA HIS A 4 -0.07 -27.16 -6.84
C HIS A 4 -1.07 -26.63 -5.82
N LEU A 5 -1.02 -25.36 -5.42
CA LEU A 5 -2.09 -24.74 -4.64
C LEU A 5 -3.40 -24.66 -5.44
N SER A 6 -3.29 -24.48 -6.77
CA SER A 6 -4.42 -24.66 -7.70
C SER A 6 -4.92 -26.10 -7.75
N ILE A 7 -4.04 -27.11 -7.72
CA ILE A 7 -4.43 -28.53 -7.66
C ILE A 7 -5.09 -28.86 -6.31
N ILE A 8 -4.58 -28.36 -5.17
CA ILE A 8 -5.22 -28.52 -3.85
C ILE A 8 -6.61 -27.89 -3.86
N ALA A 9 -6.73 -26.65 -4.37
CA ALA A 9 -8.02 -25.97 -4.51
C ALA A 9 -8.99 -26.70 -5.47
N ASN A 10 -8.48 -27.46 -6.45
CA ASN A 10 -9.27 -28.20 -7.44
C ASN A 10 -9.44 -29.71 -7.13
N SER A 11 -8.78 -30.25 -6.09
CA SER A 11 -8.71 -31.69 -5.79
C SER A 11 -9.93 -32.28 -5.06
N GLY A 12 -11.01 -31.50 -4.90
CA GLY A 12 -12.28 -32.00 -4.35
C GLY A 12 -12.31 -32.25 -2.83
N PHE A 13 -11.21 -32.02 -2.10
CA PHE A 13 -11.19 -31.98 -0.62
C PHE A 13 -11.72 -30.66 -0.03
N VAL A 14 -11.96 -29.67 -0.90
CA VAL A 14 -12.67 -28.43 -0.63
C VAL A 14 -13.96 -28.50 -1.45
N SER A 15 -15.14 -28.36 -0.82
CA SER A 15 -16.41 -28.32 -1.56
C SER A 15 -16.32 -27.31 -2.71
N PRO A 16 -16.86 -27.63 -3.89
CA PRO A 16 -16.77 -26.74 -5.05
C PRO A 16 -17.44 -25.41 -4.71
N ILE A 17 -16.68 -24.32 -4.89
CA ILE A 17 -17.26 -22.97 -4.90
C ILE A 17 -18.13 -22.91 -6.15
N SER A 18 -19.45 -22.99 -5.95
CA SER A 18 -20.41 -22.58 -6.97
C SER A 18 -20.18 -21.10 -7.25
N PHE A 19 -19.56 -20.79 -8.38
CA PHE A 19 -19.70 -19.47 -8.98
C PHE A 19 -21.13 -19.38 -9.50
N GLY A 20 -22.05 -18.91 -8.65
CA GLY A 20 -23.35 -18.47 -9.09
C GLY A 20 -23.16 -17.36 -10.12
N SER A 21 -23.55 -17.65 -11.35
CA SER A 21 -23.81 -16.67 -12.39
C SER A 21 -24.77 -15.61 -11.84
N ILE A 22 -24.27 -14.41 -11.57
CA ILE A 22 -25.11 -13.25 -11.32
C ILE A 22 -25.71 -12.87 -12.68
N GLU A 23 -26.88 -13.43 -12.97
CA GLU A 23 -27.75 -12.94 -14.02
C GLU A 23 -28.16 -11.50 -13.70
N HIS A 24 -28.06 -10.65 -14.72
CA HIS A 24 -28.56 -9.29 -14.71
C HIS A 24 -30.06 -9.27 -14.39
N SER A 25 -30.42 -8.91 -13.15
CA SER A 25 -31.78 -8.49 -12.84
C SER A 25 -31.90 -6.97 -13.03
N THR A 26 -32.50 -6.62 -14.16
CA THR A 26 -32.97 -5.28 -14.52
C THR A 26 -34.04 -4.85 -13.51
N LEU A 27 -33.69 -4.05 -12.52
CA LEU A 27 -34.68 -3.39 -11.67
C LEU A 27 -35.27 -2.19 -12.42
N GLN A 28 -36.46 -2.44 -12.96
CA GLN A 28 -37.36 -1.46 -13.54
C GLN A 28 -37.68 -0.35 -12.53
N THR A 29 -37.48 0.88 -12.97
CA THR A 29 -37.96 2.10 -12.33
C THR A 29 -39.46 2.26 -12.56
N GLY A 30 -40.24 2.40 -11.48
CA GLY A 30 -41.66 2.76 -11.49
C GLY A 30 -42.17 3.05 -10.06
N PRO A 31 -43.29 3.77 -9.89
CA PRO A 31 -43.26 5.17 -9.49
C PRO A 31 -43.82 5.44 -8.08
N LEU A 32 -43.26 6.43 -7.37
CA LEU A 32 -43.87 7.00 -6.17
C LEU A 32 -44.04 8.52 -6.36
N LYS A 33 -45.25 8.89 -6.79
CA LYS A 33 -45.83 10.23 -6.69
C LYS A 33 -47.04 10.16 -5.76
N ARG A 34 -47.17 11.23 -4.96
CA ARG A 34 -48.33 11.74 -4.18
C ARG A 34 -48.33 11.41 -2.68
N LEU A 35 -48.02 12.42 -1.88
CA LEU A 35 -49.07 13.18 -1.18
C LEU A 35 -48.52 14.53 -0.66
N CYS A 36 -49.02 15.63 -1.21
CA CYS A 36 -49.47 16.83 -0.48
C CYS A 36 -49.90 17.88 -1.51
N LYS A 37 -51.17 18.30 -1.39
CA LYS A 37 -51.90 19.21 -2.28
C LYS A 37 -52.17 20.50 -1.51
N ASN A 38 -52.12 21.62 -2.22
CA ASN A 38 -52.74 22.94 -1.94
C ASN A 38 -52.04 23.74 -0.82
N LEU A 39 -51.67 25.01 -1.00
CA LEU A 39 -52.40 26.14 -1.57
C LEU A 39 -51.45 27.21 -2.15
N GLY A 40 -51.89 27.92 -3.19
CA GLY A 40 -51.76 29.39 -3.21
C GLY A 40 -50.68 30.06 -4.05
N CYS A 41 -50.99 30.25 -5.34
CA CYS A 41 -50.92 31.53 -6.06
C CYS A 41 -49.60 32.24 -6.44
N CYS A 42 -49.73 32.92 -7.58
CA CYS A 42 -48.93 34.00 -8.18
C CYS A 42 -47.87 33.63 -9.24
N GLN A 43 -48.37 33.74 -10.47
CA GLN A 43 -47.70 33.96 -11.75
C GLN A 43 -46.59 35.03 -11.66
N PHE A 44 -45.51 34.88 -12.43
CA PHE A 44 -45.01 35.91 -13.35
C PHE A 44 -43.89 35.33 -14.24
N VAL A 45 -44.14 35.33 -15.55
CA VAL A 45 -43.15 35.09 -16.62
C VAL A 45 -42.79 36.45 -17.21
N PRO A 46 -41.51 36.71 -17.55
CA PRO A 46 -41.23 37.65 -18.63
C PRO A 46 -40.54 37.00 -19.83
N LYS A 47 -41.00 37.43 -20.99
CA LYS A 47 -40.60 37.08 -22.35
C LYS A 47 -39.19 37.56 -22.70
N ARG A 48 -38.62 36.89 -23.70
CA ARG A 48 -37.46 37.30 -24.51
C ARG A 48 -37.61 38.75 -25.02
N THR A 49 -36.53 39.52 -24.92
CA THR A 49 -36.29 40.74 -25.69
C THR A 49 -34.87 40.70 -26.26
N SER A 50 -34.75 41.25 -27.47
CA SER A 50 -33.60 41.25 -28.37
C SER A 50 -32.70 42.48 -28.21
N CYS A 51 -31.37 42.28 -28.32
CA CYS A 51 -30.26 43.20 -28.70
C CYS A 51 -30.06 44.53 -27.93
N PRO A 52 -28.81 45.00 -27.69
CA PRO A 52 -27.91 45.41 -28.78
C PRO A 52 -26.41 45.13 -28.59
N SER A 53 -25.69 45.24 -29.70
CA SER A 53 -24.23 45.21 -29.87
C SER A 53 -23.47 46.20 -28.98
N LEU A 54 -22.44 45.72 -28.26
CA LEU A 54 -21.47 46.56 -27.55
C LEU A 54 -20.02 46.10 -27.78
N SER A 55 -19.32 46.92 -28.55
CA SER A 55 -17.89 47.30 -28.49
C SER A 55 -16.83 46.28 -28.03
N ARG A 56 -15.89 46.01 -28.94
CA ARG A 56 -14.54 45.49 -28.70
C ARG A 56 -13.82 46.27 -27.59
N THR A 57 -13.78 45.72 -26.38
CA THR A 57 -12.81 46.09 -25.36
C THR A 57 -11.58 45.20 -25.50
N ARG A 58 -10.42 45.83 -25.70
CA ARG A 58 -9.11 45.15 -25.75
C ARG A 58 -8.84 44.53 -24.39
N VAL A 59 -8.75 43.20 -24.33
CA VAL A 59 -8.15 42.49 -23.20
C VAL A 59 -6.65 42.85 -23.19
N PRO A 60 -6.07 43.26 -22.06
CA PRO A 60 -4.64 43.56 -21.99
C PRO A 60 -3.84 42.28 -22.26
N ASN A 61 -2.84 42.40 -23.15
CA ASN A 61 -1.86 41.37 -23.50
C ASN A 61 -1.40 40.56 -22.28
N CYS A 62 -1.87 39.32 -22.18
CA CYS A 62 -1.28 38.31 -21.31
C CYS A 62 0.09 37.94 -21.89
N LYS A 63 1.16 38.53 -21.33
CA LYS A 63 2.57 38.25 -21.66
C LYS A 63 3.06 36.86 -21.20
N TYR A 64 2.18 35.85 -21.19
CA TYR A 64 2.52 34.46 -20.80
C TYR A 64 2.28 33.44 -21.91
N PHE A 65 2.38 33.87 -23.17
CA PHE A 65 2.70 32.96 -24.27
C PHE A 65 4.22 32.82 -24.39
N LYS A 66 4.86 32.37 -23.30
CA LYS A 66 6.23 31.88 -23.38
C LYS A 66 6.13 30.46 -23.96
N THR A 67 6.46 30.38 -25.24
CA THR A 67 6.84 29.20 -26.04
C THR A 67 6.54 27.83 -25.39
N LEU A 68 5.48 27.16 -25.86
CA LEU A 68 5.13 25.75 -25.56
C LEU A 68 6.21 24.72 -25.99
N LEU A 69 7.39 25.17 -26.41
CA LEU A 69 8.53 24.36 -26.85
C LEU A 69 9.70 24.35 -25.85
N GLU A 70 9.63 25.08 -24.73
CA GLU A 70 10.75 25.20 -23.78
C GLU A 70 10.41 24.89 -22.31
N ALA A 71 9.14 24.66 -21.97
CA ALA A 71 8.75 24.34 -20.59
C ALA A 71 8.88 22.84 -20.34
N LYS A 72 9.82 22.46 -19.46
CA LYS A 72 9.95 21.08 -18.96
C LYS A 72 8.65 20.64 -18.30
N LEU A 73 8.32 19.36 -18.46
CA LEU A 73 7.18 18.70 -17.81
C LEU A 73 7.17 18.97 -16.29
N ARG A 74 6.04 19.43 -15.76
CA ARG A 74 5.81 19.63 -14.32
C ARG A 74 4.99 18.50 -13.73
N VAL A 75 5.52 17.83 -12.72
CA VAL A 75 4.87 16.68 -12.09
C VAL A 75 4.67 16.93 -10.60
N ALA A 76 3.42 16.84 -10.14
CA ALA A 76 3.11 16.77 -8.71
C ALA A 76 3.16 15.32 -8.23
N VAL A 77 3.95 15.05 -7.20
CA VAL A 77 3.93 13.81 -6.43
C VAL A 77 3.22 14.08 -5.11
N VAL A 78 2.02 13.51 -4.94
CA VAL A 78 1.18 13.80 -3.78
C VAL A 78 1.40 12.71 -2.72
N GLY A 79 2.09 13.03 -1.64
CA GLY A 79 2.47 12.14 -0.54
C GLY A 79 3.99 11.89 -0.49
N GLY A 80 4.62 12.09 0.67
CA GLY A 80 6.08 12.01 0.87
C GLY A 80 6.57 10.74 1.59
N GLY A 81 5.82 9.64 1.48
CA GLY A 81 6.23 8.30 1.94
C GLY A 81 7.09 7.56 0.90
N PRO A 82 7.40 6.27 1.10
CA PRO A 82 8.35 5.53 0.25
C PRO A 82 8.03 5.58 -1.24
N GLY A 83 6.75 5.46 -1.62
CA GLY A 83 6.33 5.52 -3.03
C GLY A 83 6.48 6.90 -3.65
N GLY A 84 6.05 7.95 -2.96
CA GLY A 84 6.17 9.32 -3.47
C GLY A 84 7.61 9.79 -3.50
N SER A 85 8.38 9.56 -2.44
CA SER A 85 9.81 9.92 -2.39
C SER A 85 10.61 9.20 -3.47
N SER A 86 10.34 7.91 -3.71
CA SER A 86 11.01 7.16 -4.78
C SER A 86 10.62 7.64 -6.18
N ALA A 87 9.35 8.02 -6.39
CA ALA A 87 8.90 8.61 -7.64
C ALA A 87 9.57 9.98 -7.88
N ALA A 88 9.57 10.83 -6.86
CA ALA A 88 10.15 12.16 -6.94
C ALA A 88 11.67 12.10 -7.18
N GLU A 89 12.38 11.18 -6.53
CA GLU A 89 13.80 10.94 -6.76
C GLU A 89 14.08 10.61 -8.23
N SER A 90 13.34 9.66 -8.80
CA SER A 90 13.51 9.23 -10.19
C SER A 90 13.17 10.33 -11.19
N LEU A 91 12.11 11.12 -10.96
CA LEU A 91 11.77 12.25 -11.81
C LEU A 91 12.81 13.37 -11.75
N ALA A 92 13.27 13.72 -10.55
CA ALA A 92 14.30 14.75 -10.36
C ALA A 92 15.62 14.34 -11.02
N ARG A 93 16.01 13.06 -10.90
CA ARG A 93 17.19 12.51 -11.59
C ARG A 93 17.08 12.57 -13.12
N ALA A 94 15.87 12.45 -13.65
CA ALA A 94 15.55 12.64 -15.07
C ALA A 94 15.52 14.13 -15.50
N GLY A 95 15.73 15.06 -14.58
CA GLY A 95 15.70 16.50 -14.85
C GLY A 95 14.30 17.06 -15.07
N ILE A 96 13.25 16.34 -14.66
CA ILE A 96 11.84 16.73 -14.75
C ILE A 96 11.48 17.64 -13.57
N GLU A 97 10.75 18.72 -13.81
CA GLU A 97 10.34 19.64 -12.75
C GLU A 97 9.33 18.95 -11.83
N THR A 98 9.74 18.71 -10.59
CA THR A 98 9.05 17.80 -9.68
C THR A 98 8.72 18.49 -8.37
N PHE A 99 7.45 18.42 -7.96
CA PHE A 99 6.95 18.94 -6.69
C PHE A 99 6.49 17.78 -5.82
N ILE A 100 7.04 17.63 -4.61
CA ILE A 100 6.64 16.58 -3.67
C ILE A 100 5.86 17.18 -2.49
N PHE A 101 4.59 16.80 -2.36
CA PHE A 101 3.73 17.26 -1.28
C PHE A 101 3.79 16.30 -0.10
N GLU A 102 4.05 16.84 1.09
CA GLU A 102 3.90 16.11 2.35
C GLU A 102 3.30 17.05 3.41
N ARG A 103 2.35 16.53 4.19
CA ARG A 103 1.71 17.27 5.27
C ARG A 103 2.50 17.18 6.57
N LYS A 104 3.12 16.03 6.87
CA LYS A 104 3.76 15.75 8.15
C LYS A 104 5.17 15.21 7.94
N PHE A 105 6.15 16.10 7.90
CA PHE A 105 7.55 15.72 7.75
C PHE A 105 8.09 14.97 8.98
N ASP A 106 7.51 15.23 10.16
CA ASP A 106 7.91 14.72 11.47
C ASP A 106 7.20 13.43 11.90
N ASN A 107 6.25 12.93 11.11
CA ASN A 107 5.46 11.77 11.48
C ASN A 107 5.27 10.82 10.30
N ALA A 108 5.50 9.53 10.54
CA ALA A 108 5.34 8.50 9.54
C ALA A 108 4.04 7.69 9.74
N LYS A 109 3.62 7.01 8.68
CA LYS A 109 2.52 6.02 8.73
C LYS A 109 2.92 4.88 9.69
N PRO A 110 2.00 4.42 10.58
CA PRO A 110 2.20 3.25 11.41
C PRO A 110 2.55 2.00 10.58
N CYS A 111 3.58 1.26 10.96
CA CYS A 111 4.04 0.10 10.19
C CYS A 111 4.91 -0.83 11.03
N GLY A 112 4.86 -2.13 10.71
CA GLY A 112 5.78 -3.14 11.21
C GLY A 112 7.23 -2.96 10.73
N GLY A 113 7.45 -2.19 9.65
CA GLY A 113 8.75 -1.70 9.18
C GLY A 113 9.76 -2.75 8.71
N ALA A 114 9.29 -3.96 8.38
CA ALA A 114 10.09 -4.98 7.71
C ALA A 114 10.31 -4.60 6.23
N ILE A 115 11.56 -4.70 5.76
CA ILE A 115 11.94 -4.51 4.36
C ILE A 115 12.77 -5.71 3.86
N PRO A 116 12.60 -6.09 2.59
CA PRO A 116 13.35 -7.19 1.98
C PRO A 116 14.78 -6.74 1.64
N LEU A 117 15.69 -7.71 1.50
CA LEU A 117 17.09 -7.46 1.15
C LEU A 117 17.24 -6.72 -0.19
N CYS A 118 16.44 -7.09 -1.21
CA CYS A 118 16.49 -6.40 -2.51
C CYS A 118 16.15 -4.92 -2.42
N MET A 119 15.36 -4.48 -1.44
CA MET A 119 15.08 -3.05 -1.26
C MET A 119 16.34 -2.29 -0.83
N ILE A 120 17.19 -2.88 0.01
CA ILE A 120 18.42 -2.25 0.49
C ILE A 120 19.35 -1.98 -0.70
N GLU A 121 19.53 -2.98 -1.57
CA GLU A 121 20.37 -2.87 -2.76
C GLU A 121 19.76 -1.95 -3.82
N GLU A 122 18.51 -2.22 -4.24
CA GLU A 122 17.85 -1.47 -5.31
C GLU A 122 17.71 0.03 -4.96
N PHE A 123 17.48 0.35 -3.68
CA PHE A 123 17.32 1.73 -3.23
C PHE A 123 18.59 2.29 -2.60
N SER A 124 19.72 1.58 -2.67
CA SER A 124 21.02 2.03 -2.12
C SER A 124 20.84 2.58 -0.70
N LEU A 125 20.13 1.84 0.15
CA LEU A 125 19.87 2.24 1.52
C LEU A 125 21.16 2.01 2.33
N PRO A 126 21.66 3.03 3.05
CA PRO A 126 22.76 2.82 3.98
C PRO A 126 22.32 1.90 5.12
N LEU A 127 23.26 1.09 5.62
CA LEU A 127 22.97 0.02 6.59
C LEU A 127 22.53 0.55 7.96
N ASP A 128 22.80 1.82 8.27
CA ASP A 128 22.40 2.50 9.50
C ASP A 128 20.90 2.82 9.57
N ILE A 129 20.18 2.81 8.44
CA ILE A 129 18.71 2.88 8.40
C ILE A 129 18.09 1.57 8.92
N VAL A 130 18.82 0.46 8.83
CA VAL A 130 18.35 -0.85 9.31
C VAL A 130 18.64 -0.97 10.79
N ASP A 131 17.63 -0.69 11.62
CA ASP A 131 17.74 -0.74 13.08
C ASP A 131 17.99 -2.17 13.60
N ARG A 132 17.43 -3.21 12.95
CA ARG A 132 17.66 -4.63 13.28
C ARG A 132 17.72 -5.51 12.05
N LYS A 133 18.52 -6.57 12.14
CA LYS A 133 18.69 -7.59 11.09
C LYS A 133 18.07 -8.89 11.59
N VAL A 134 16.79 -9.09 11.28
CA VAL A 134 16.06 -10.29 11.71
C VAL A 134 16.48 -11.48 10.87
N ARG A 135 17.05 -12.49 11.53
CA ARG A 135 17.48 -13.76 10.93
C ARG A 135 16.66 -14.95 11.42
N ARG A 136 15.87 -14.76 12.47
CA ARG A 136 14.95 -15.76 12.99
C ARG A 136 13.55 -15.17 13.04
N MET A 137 12.58 -15.90 12.53
CA MET A 137 11.16 -15.60 12.69
C MET A 137 10.52 -16.76 13.46
N LYS A 138 9.72 -16.49 14.48
CA LYS A 138 8.86 -17.51 15.08
C LYS A 138 7.46 -17.38 14.50
N MET A 139 6.93 -18.48 13.97
CA MET A 139 5.51 -18.61 13.66
C MET A 139 4.83 -19.35 14.82
N ILE A 140 3.82 -18.73 15.42
CA ILE A 140 3.10 -19.25 16.59
C ILE A 140 1.67 -19.56 16.19
N SER A 141 1.29 -20.84 16.33
CA SER A 141 -0.01 -21.37 15.90
C SER A 141 -1.15 -21.08 16.92
N PRO A 142 -2.42 -21.34 16.60
CA PRO A 142 -3.54 -21.16 17.54
C PRO A 142 -3.34 -21.87 18.90
N SER A 143 -2.80 -23.09 18.89
CA SER A 143 -2.47 -23.89 20.08
C SER A 143 -1.18 -23.47 20.80
N ASN A 144 -0.52 -22.39 20.35
CA ASN A 144 0.78 -21.91 20.82
C ASN A 144 1.98 -22.83 20.50
N ARG A 145 1.86 -23.71 19.50
CA ARG A 145 3.05 -24.37 18.94
C ARG A 145 3.91 -23.31 18.25
N GLU A 146 5.20 -23.27 18.58
CA GLU A 146 6.17 -22.37 17.97
C GLU A 146 7.02 -23.11 16.94
N VAL A 147 7.18 -22.52 15.75
CA VAL A 147 8.09 -23.01 14.71
C VAL A 147 9.10 -21.91 14.39
N ASP A 148 10.39 -22.28 14.46
CA ASP A 148 11.48 -21.39 14.08
C ASP A 148 11.73 -21.42 12.56
N ILE A 149 11.66 -20.24 11.97
CA ILE A 149 11.85 -19.96 10.55
C ILE A 149 13.13 -19.13 10.38
N GLY A 150 13.93 -19.43 9.37
CA GLY A 150 15.18 -18.70 9.07
C GLY A 150 16.42 -19.59 8.96
N LYS A 151 16.28 -20.91 9.14
CA LYS A 151 17.39 -21.87 9.08
C LYS A 151 18.03 -21.96 7.69
N THR A 152 17.29 -21.59 6.65
CA THR A 152 17.73 -21.61 5.26
C THR A 152 18.35 -20.30 4.78
N LEU A 153 18.39 -19.26 5.63
CA LEU A 153 19.00 -17.98 5.29
C LEU A 153 20.52 -18.13 5.13
N LYS A 154 21.06 -17.53 4.07
CA LYS A 154 22.51 -17.39 3.89
C LYS A 154 23.07 -16.39 4.93
N PRO A 155 24.37 -16.44 5.26
CA PRO A 155 24.95 -15.56 6.31
C PRO A 155 24.72 -14.05 6.12
N HIS A 156 24.65 -13.60 4.86
CA HIS A 156 24.41 -12.20 4.51
C HIS A 156 22.92 -11.83 4.39
N GLU A 157 22.01 -12.81 4.43
CA GLU A 157 20.58 -12.60 4.28
C GLU A 157 19.93 -12.29 5.63
N TYR A 158 18.99 -11.34 5.61
CA TYR A 158 18.20 -10.94 6.77
C TYR A 158 16.97 -10.14 6.30
N ILE A 159 15.96 -10.06 7.16
CA ILE A 159 14.88 -9.08 7.03
C ILE A 159 15.32 -7.79 7.72
N GLY A 160 15.36 -6.69 6.98
CA GLY A 160 15.71 -5.39 7.54
C GLY A 160 14.54 -4.80 8.31
N MET A 161 14.76 -4.41 9.57
CA MET A 161 13.75 -3.74 10.37
C MET A 161 14.10 -2.27 10.52
N THR A 162 13.18 -1.40 10.10
CA THR A 162 13.39 0.05 10.04
C THR A 162 12.33 0.81 10.83
N ARG A 163 12.70 1.97 11.36
CA ARG A 163 11.76 3.04 11.73
C ARG A 163 11.33 3.80 10.49
N ARG A 164 10.01 3.94 10.30
CA ARG A 164 9.45 4.61 9.12
C ARG A 164 9.80 6.09 9.05
N GLU A 165 9.88 6.74 10.20
CA GLU A 165 10.33 8.13 10.31
C GLU A 165 11.76 8.34 9.77
N VAL A 166 12.66 7.36 9.92
CA VAL A 166 14.03 7.42 9.40
C VAL A 166 14.07 7.08 7.91
N LEU A 167 13.45 5.96 7.53
CA LEU A 167 13.41 5.51 6.13
C LEU A 167 12.72 6.53 5.21
N ASP A 168 11.54 7.02 5.59
CA ASP A 168 10.76 7.95 4.76
C ASP A 168 11.50 9.29 4.62
N SER A 169 12.14 9.78 5.68
CA SER A 169 12.93 11.02 5.65
C SER A 169 14.15 10.87 4.75
N PHE A 170 14.91 9.77 4.88
CA PHE A 170 16.06 9.50 4.01
C PHE A 170 15.66 9.50 2.52
N LEU A 171 14.62 8.77 2.15
CA LEU A 171 14.17 8.70 0.76
C LEU A 171 13.72 10.07 0.24
N ARG A 172 13.03 10.84 1.08
CA ARG A 172 12.52 12.17 0.72
C ARG A 172 13.64 13.19 0.58
N GLU A 173 14.57 13.22 1.53
CA GLU A 173 15.74 14.10 1.49
C GLU A 173 16.61 13.83 0.28
N ARG A 174 16.78 12.56 -0.10
CA ARG A 174 17.49 12.19 -1.33
C ARG A 174 16.81 12.73 -2.58
N ALA A 175 15.48 12.68 -2.65
CA ALA A 175 14.74 13.27 -3.77
C ALA A 175 14.94 14.79 -3.83
N ILE A 176 14.92 15.47 -2.67
CA ILE A 176 15.13 16.92 -2.56
C ILE A 176 16.55 17.30 -3.00
N GLN A 177 17.56 16.55 -2.57
CA GLN A 177 18.97 16.77 -2.96
C GLN A 177 19.18 16.68 -4.48
N LEU A 178 18.34 15.92 -5.19
CA LEU A 178 18.36 15.80 -6.66
C LEU A 178 17.53 16.87 -7.37
N GLY A 179 16.87 17.76 -6.65
CA GLY A 179 16.12 18.89 -7.21
C GLY A 179 14.59 18.77 -7.14
N ALA A 180 14.03 17.76 -6.47
CA ALA A 180 12.60 17.74 -6.18
C ALA A 180 12.25 18.87 -5.20
N GLN A 181 11.23 19.68 -5.53
CA GLN A 181 10.81 20.81 -4.73
C GLN A 181 9.83 20.35 -3.63
N PRO A 182 10.21 20.40 -2.34
CA PRO A 182 9.31 20.00 -1.27
C PRO A 182 8.25 21.06 -1.02
N ILE A 183 6.99 20.62 -0.96
CA ILE A 183 5.85 21.45 -0.55
C ILE A 183 5.31 20.89 0.77
N HIS A 184 5.46 21.68 1.82
CA HIS A 184 4.85 21.39 3.11
C HIS A 184 3.37 21.74 3.06
N GLY A 185 2.55 20.78 2.61
CA GLY A 185 1.16 21.04 2.30
C GLY A 185 0.27 19.81 2.32
N LEU A 186 -0.97 20.02 2.75
CA LEU A 186 -2.04 19.03 2.60
C LEU A 186 -2.82 19.32 1.33
N VAL A 187 -2.78 18.43 0.34
CA VAL A 187 -3.66 18.52 -0.84
C VAL A 187 -5.11 18.35 -0.40
N THR A 188 -5.91 19.38 -0.66
CA THR A 188 -7.32 19.46 -0.28
C THR A 188 -8.24 19.15 -1.45
N ASP A 189 -7.84 19.47 -2.68
CA ASP A 189 -8.60 19.19 -3.90
C ASP A 189 -7.72 19.21 -5.15
N ILE A 190 -8.22 18.69 -6.27
CA ILE A 190 -7.56 18.73 -7.57
C ILE A 190 -8.58 19.09 -8.64
N ILE A 191 -8.35 20.21 -9.34
CA ILE A 191 -9.19 20.63 -10.46
C ILE A 191 -8.69 19.92 -11.71
N LEU A 192 -9.56 19.09 -12.29
CA LEU A 192 -9.30 18.36 -13.53
C LEU A 192 -9.36 19.30 -14.74
N PRO A 193 -8.47 19.12 -15.73
CA PRO A 193 -8.49 19.92 -16.96
C PRO A 193 -9.74 19.61 -17.80
N LYS A 194 -10.23 20.60 -18.55
CA LYS A 194 -11.37 20.40 -19.47
C LYS A 194 -10.95 19.79 -20.80
N THR A 195 -9.67 19.92 -21.14
CA THR A 195 -9.04 19.41 -22.37
C THR A 195 -7.70 18.78 -22.03
N ASP A 196 -7.20 17.86 -22.88
CA ASP A 196 -5.94 17.15 -22.63
C ASP A 196 -4.68 18.04 -22.60
N ARG A 197 -4.81 19.32 -22.99
CA ARG A 197 -3.70 20.28 -23.07
C ARG A 197 -3.63 21.26 -21.89
N GLU A 198 -4.69 21.37 -21.09
CA GLU A 198 -4.72 22.27 -19.93
C GLU A 198 -4.02 21.63 -18.73
N PRO A 199 -3.35 22.38 -17.84
CA PRO A 199 -2.75 21.81 -16.63
C PRO A 199 -3.82 21.37 -15.61
N TYR A 200 -3.45 20.44 -14.73
CA TYR A 200 -4.16 20.20 -13.48
C TYR A 200 -3.86 21.33 -12.50
N ILE A 201 -4.80 21.64 -11.61
CA ILE A 201 -4.58 22.58 -10.51
C ILE A 201 -4.67 21.82 -9.19
N ILE A 202 -3.55 21.71 -8.49
CA ILE A 202 -3.49 21.17 -7.13
C ILE A 202 -3.92 22.27 -6.17
N CYS A 203 -4.98 22.06 -5.40
CA CYS A 203 -5.38 22.93 -4.30
C CYS A 203 -4.87 22.33 -2.99
N TYR A 204 -4.14 23.10 -2.19
CA TYR A 204 -3.56 22.61 -0.95
C TYR A 204 -3.56 23.65 0.17
N SER A 205 -3.53 23.17 1.41
CA SER A 205 -3.24 24.00 2.59
C SER A 205 -1.74 23.99 2.83
N ASP A 206 -1.09 25.14 2.67
CA ASP A 206 0.35 25.37 2.82
C ASP A 206 0.72 25.63 4.29
N PHE A 207 1.71 24.89 4.80
CA PHE A 207 2.23 24.94 6.16
C PHE A 207 3.70 25.39 6.22
N SER A 208 4.23 26.01 5.15
CA SER A 208 5.62 26.50 5.10
C SER A 208 5.88 27.67 6.05
N GLU A 209 4.89 28.54 6.27
CA GLU A 209 5.00 29.63 7.25
C GLU A 209 4.82 29.11 8.68
N LYS A 210 5.77 29.46 9.57
CA LYS A 210 5.65 29.18 11.01
C LYS A 210 4.49 29.98 11.60
N GLY A 211 3.37 29.30 11.86
CA GLY A 211 2.17 29.89 12.46
C GLY A 211 1.49 28.94 13.44
N ASN A 212 0.26 29.27 13.82
CA ASN A 212 -0.60 28.51 14.76
C ASN A 212 -1.09 27.13 14.25
N GLY A 213 -0.41 26.53 13.26
CA GLY A 213 -0.79 25.25 12.65
C GLY A 213 -1.96 25.32 11.66
N ILE A 214 -2.45 26.53 11.33
CA ILE A 214 -3.47 26.73 10.29
C ILE A 214 -2.77 26.93 8.95
N GLY A 215 -3.01 26.02 8.00
CA GLY A 215 -2.43 26.12 6.66
C GLY A 215 -3.14 27.15 5.80
N LYS A 216 -2.38 27.87 4.97
CA LYS A 216 -2.94 28.87 4.04
C LYS A 216 -3.37 28.20 2.73
N PRO A 217 -4.59 28.46 2.21
CA PRO A 217 -4.99 27.94 0.90
C PRO A 217 -4.05 28.44 -0.19
N ASN A 218 -3.54 27.52 -1.01
CA ASN A 218 -2.65 27.82 -2.12
C ASN A 218 -2.94 26.87 -3.30
N THR A 219 -2.43 27.19 -4.48
CA THR A 219 -2.63 26.40 -5.70
C THR A 219 -1.34 26.21 -6.48
N LEU A 220 -1.21 25.09 -7.18
CA LEU A 220 -0.09 24.82 -8.08
C LEU A 220 -0.58 24.19 -9.38
N GLN A 221 -0.13 24.72 -10.52
CA GLN A 221 -0.39 24.14 -11.83
C GLN A 221 0.66 23.10 -12.20
N VAL A 222 0.23 21.93 -12.62
CA VAL A 222 1.10 20.82 -13.06
C VAL A 222 0.53 20.12 -14.27
N ASP A 223 1.39 19.44 -15.03
CA ASP A 223 1.00 18.74 -16.24
C ASP A 223 0.63 17.27 -15.96
N MET A 224 1.18 16.70 -14.88
CA MET A 224 0.88 15.35 -14.43
C MET A 224 0.84 15.23 -12.91
N ILE A 225 0.19 14.15 -12.43
CA ILE A 225 0.09 13.84 -11.00
C ILE A 225 0.47 12.37 -10.76
N ILE A 226 1.36 12.12 -9.81
CA ILE A 226 1.56 10.81 -9.20
C ILE A 226 0.89 10.82 -7.83
N GLY A 227 -0.19 10.05 -7.68
CA GLY A 227 -0.88 9.85 -6.40
C GLY A 227 -0.16 8.81 -5.54
N ALA A 228 0.48 9.26 -4.47
CA ALA A 228 1.22 8.46 -3.50
C ALA A 228 0.73 8.73 -2.05
N ASP A 229 -0.50 9.22 -1.89
CA ASP A 229 -1.10 9.78 -0.67
C ASP A 229 -1.80 8.73 0.20
N GLY A 230 -1.29 7.50 0.14
CA GLY A 230 -1.66 6.43 1.05
C GLY A 230 -3.06 5.83 0.78
N ALA A 231 -3.52 5.04 1.75
CA ALA A 231 -4.74 4.26 1.62
C ALA A 231 -6.04 5.10 1.67
N ASN A 232 -5.97 6.38 2.02
CA ASN A 232 -7.11 7.30 2.00
C ASN A 232 -7.03 8.29 0.84
N SER A 233 -6.32 7.90 -0.23
CA SER A 233 -5.93 8.75 -1.36
C SER A 233 -7.04 9.67 -1.85
N ARG A 234 -6.77 10.98 -1.78
CA ARG A 234 -7.57 12.03 -2.40
C ARG A 234 -7.42 11.98 -3.90
N VAL A 235 -6.20 11.75 -4.39
CA VAL A 235 -5.92 11.65 -5.83
C VAL A 235 -6.78 10.56 -6.47
N ALA A 236 -6.85 9.38 -5.84
CA ALA A 236 -7.68 8.27 -6.29
C ALA A 236 -9.18 8.62 -6.33
N LYS A 237 -9.68 9.38 -5.35
CA LYS A 237 -11.08 9.84 -5.32
C LYS A 237 -11.39 10.80 -6.45
N VAL A 238 -10.50 11.77 -6.71
CA VAL A 238 -10.70 12.78 -7.76
C VAL A 238 -10.81 12.13 -9.14
N ILE A 239 -10.00 11.09 -9.42
CA ILE A 239 -10.01 10.42 -10.72
C ILE A 239 -11.01 9.26 -10.83
N ASP A 240 -11.86 9.07 -9.82
CA ASP A 240 -12.79 7.96 -9.73
C ASP A 240 -12.09 6.60 -9.95
N ALA A 241 -11.07 6.34 -9.13
CA ALA A 241 -10.22 5.16 -9.25
C ALA A 241 -10.93 3.82 -8.94
N GLY A 242 -12.14 3.88 -8.38
CA GLY A 242 -12.86 2.75 -7.78
C GLY A 242 -12.27 2.34 -6.43
N ASP A 243 -13.06 1.69 -5.58
CA ASP A 243 -12.66 1.25 -4.24
C ASP A 243 -11.84 -0.05 -4.23
N TYR A 244 -11.23 -0.33 -3.08
CA TYR A 244 -10.64 -1.64 -2.75
C TYR A 244 -11.08 -2.08 -1.35
N ASN A 245 -10.85 -3.36 -1.04
CA ASN A 245 -10.92 -3.85 0.33
C ASN A 245 -9.63 -3.51 1.09
N TYR A 246 -9.76 -3.26 2.39
CA TYR A 246 -8.62 -2.97 3.25
C TYR A 246 -8.78 -3.63 4.63
N ALA A 247 -7.66 -4.07 5.19
CA ALA A 247 -7.56 -4.41 6.61
C ALA A 247 -7.38 -3.13 7.44
N ILE A 248 -7.89 -3.10 8.66
CA ILE A 248 -7.43 -2.14 9.67
C ILE A 248 -6.31 -2.81 10.46
N ALA A 249 -5.12 -2.25 10.41
CA ALA A 249 -4.03 -2.62 11.29
C ALA A 249 -4.00 -1.70 12.52
N PHE A 250 -3.74 -2.29 13.69
CA PHE A 250 -3.57 -1.63 14.96
C PHE A 250 -2.26 -2.09 15.59
N GLN A 251 -1.48 -1.16 16.13
CA GLN A 251 -0.20 -1.46 16.73
C GLN A 251 0.09 -0.57 17.93
N GLU A 252 0.73 -1.14 18.93
CA GLU A 252 1.38 -0.44 20.03
C GLU A 252 2.90 -0.51 19.84
N ARG A 253 3.58 0.62 19.96
CA ARG A 253 5.03 0.65 20.13
C ARG A 253 5.30 0.47 21.62
N ILE A 254 5.99 -0.60 21.99
CA ILE A 254 6.28 -0.94 23.39
C ILE A 254 7.79 -0.91 23.59
N ARG A 255 8.28 0.08 24.34
CA ARG A 255 9.69 0.14 24.76
C ARG A 255 9.91 -0.92 25.83
N LEU A 256 10.88 -1.80 25.60
CA LEU A 256 11.20 -2.88 26.52
C LEU A 256 12.49 -2.59 27.29
N PRO A 257 12.66 -3.17 28.49
CA PRO A 257 13.95 -3.21 29.17
C PRO A 257 15.04 -3.85 28.30
N PRO A 258 16.33 -3.45 28.45
CA PRO A 258 17.42 -3.96 27.61
C PRO A 258 17.53 -5.49 27.56
N GLU A 259 17.32 -6.17 28.68
CA GLU A 259 17.36 -7.63 28.78
C GLU A 259 16.23 -8.31 27.99
N LYS A 260 15.07 -7.65 27.87
CA LYS A 260 13.95 -8.12 27.04
C LYS A 260 14.15 -7.77 25.58
N MET A 261 14.73 -6.61 25.27
CA MET A 261 15.10 -6.25 23.89
C MET A 261 16.15 -7.21 23.32
N ALA A 262 17.09 -7.71 24.13
CA ALA A 262 18.12 -8.65 23.68
C ALA A 262 17.52 -9.95 23.10
N TYR A 263 16.36 -10.40 23.59
CA TYR A 263 15.64 -11.55 23.03
C TYR A 263 15.19 -11.30 21.58
N TYR A 264 14.88 -10.05 21.24
CA TYR A 264 14.39 -9.62 19.93
C TYR A 264 15.49 -9.04 19.02
N GLU A 265 16.77 -9.22 19.36
CA GLU A 265 17.89 -8.64 18.60
C GLU A 265 17.91 -9.09 17.13
N GLU A 266 17.70 -10.39 16.89
CA GLU A 266 17.58 -10.96 15.53
C GLU A 266 16.29 -11.74 15.32
N LEU A 267 15.30 -11.55 16.20
CA LEU A 267 14.06 -12.32 16.23
C LEU A 267 12.84 -11.44 16.00
N ALA A 268 11.95 -11.88 15.13
CA ALA A 268 10.59 -11.39 15.01
C ALA A 268 9.58 -12.52 15.25
N GLU A 269 8.37 -12.19 15.68
CA GLU A 269 7.34 -13.18 15.97
C GLU A 269 6.05 -12.85 15.21
N MET A 270 5.43 -13.88 14.64
CA MET A 270 4.13 -13.84 13.96
C MET A 270 3.18 -14.84 14.63
N TYR A 271 2.00 -14.35 15.00
CA TYR A 271 0.98 -15.12 15.71
C TYR A 271 -0.23 -15.27 14.81
N VAL A 272 -0.68 -16.51 14.63
CA VAL A 272 -1.91 -16.83 13.91
C VAL A 272 -2.92 -17.48 14.85
N GLY A 273 -4.19 -17.13 14.67
CA GLY A 273 -5.31 -17.61 15.49
C GLY A 273 -6.44 -16.61 15.44
N ASP A 274 -7.68 -17.09 15.38
CA ASP A 274 -8.86 -16.24 15.36
C ASP A 274 -9.02 -15.35 16.60
N ASP A 275 -8.39 -15.75 17.71
CA ASP A 275 -8.30 -15.00 18.95
C ASP A 275 -7.48 -13.72 18.82
N VAL A 276 -6.43 -13.73 18.00
CA VAL A 276 -5.56 -12.57 17.73
C VAL A 276 -5.85 -11.90 16.39
N SER A 277 -6.40 -12.61 15.41
CA SER A 277 -6.90 -12.07 14.15
C SER A 277 -7.71 -13.14 13.37
N PRO A 278 -8.97 -12.86 13.00
CA PRO A 278 -9.85 -13.83 12.36
C PRO A 278 -9.48 -14.11 10.90
N ASP A 279 -8.72 -13.25 10.24
CA ASP A 279 -8.48 -13.25 8.80
C ASP A 279 -7.10 -12.70 8.38
N PHE A 280 -6.28 -12.32 9.35
CA PHE A 280 -4.91 -11.83 9.20
C PHE A 280 -4.03 -12.48 10.30
N TYR A 281 -2.96 -11.81 10.70
CA TYR A 281 -2.06 -12.26 11.77
C TYR A 281 -1.75 -11.11 12.75
N ALA A 282 -1.20 -11.47 13.90
CA ALA A 282 -0.62 -10.53 14.86
C ALA A 282 0.91 -10.67 14.89
N TRP A 283 1.62 -9.65 15.35
CA TRP A 283 3.08 -9.62 15.30
C TRP A 283 3.71 -8.99 16.53
N VAL A 284 4.96 -9.38 16.78
CA VAL A 284 5.92 -8.67 17.64
C VAL A 284 7.20 -8.46 16.83
N PHE A 285 7.37 -7.25 16.33
CA PHE A 285 8.43 -6.90 15.39
C PHE A 285 9.44 -5.94 16.01
N PRO A 286 10.74 -6.27 16.06
CA PRO A 286 11.73 -5.41 16.66
C PRO A 286 12.00 -4.13 15.87
N LYS A 287 12.38 -3.11 16.62
CA LYS A 287 12.89 -1.82 16.15
C LYS A 287 14.19 -1.53 16.88
N TYR A 288 14.57 -0.26 16.96
CA TYR A 288 15.80 0.18 17.60
C TYR A 288 15.85 -0.11 19.12
N ASP A 289 14.84 0.34 19.86
CA ASP A 289 14.77 0.28 21.33
C ASP A 289 13.40 -0.18 21.85
N HIS A 290 12.56 -0.65 20.94
CA HIS A 290 11.18 -1.06 21.21
C HIS A 290 10.75 -2.15 20.23
N VAL A 291 9.60 -2.76 20.51
CA VAL A 291 8.91 -3.64 19.57
C VAL A 291 7.60 -3.00 19.11
N GLY A 292 7.21 -3.27 17.87
CA GLY A 292 5.84 -3.06 17.41
C GLY A 292 5.02 -4.30 17.70
N VAL A 293 4.02 -4.19 18.57
CA VAL A 293 3.07 -5.26 18.89
C VAL A 293 1.73 -4.91 18.27
N GLY A 294 1.29 -5.68 17.29
CA GLY A 294 0.10 -5.31 16.53
C GLY A 294 -0.67 -6.49 15.96
N THR A 295 -1.81 -6.16 15.38
CA THR A 295 -2.71 -7.09 14.69
C THR A 295 -3.46 -6.35 13.57
N GLY A 296 -4.11 -7.08 12.68
CA GLY A 296 -4.98 -6.54 11.65
C GLY A 296 -6.23 -7.38 11.43
N THR A 297 -7.24 -6.80 10.80
CA THR A 297 -8.42 -7.54 10.29
C THR A 297 -9.14 -6.78 9.18
N VAL A 298 -9.68 -7.51 8.22
CA VAL A 298 -10.59 -7.00 7.18
C VAL A 298 -12.04 -7.16 7.62
N LEU A 299 -12.38 -8.31 8.21
CA LEU A 299 -13.75 -8.73 8.52
C LEU A 299 -14.33 -8.07 9.78
N ASP A 300 -13.61 -8.13 10.91
CA ASP A 300 -14.13 -7.68 12.22
C ASP A 300 -13.37 -6.46 12.77
N ARG A 301 -13.39 -5.38 11.98
CA ARG A 301 -12.71 -4.12 12.32
C ARG A 301 -13.14 -3.54 13.69
N PRO A 302 -14.43 -3.57 14.10
CA PRO A 302 -14.84 -3.06 15.41
C PRO A 302 -14.16 -3.78 16.59
N SER A 303 -13.83 -5.07 16.45
CA SER A 303 -13.17 -5.86 17.49
C SER A 303 -11.64 -5.71 17.53
N ILE A 304 -11.03 -4.83 16.74
CA ILE A 304 -9.56 -4.72 16.64
C ILE A 304 -8.86 -4.54 18.00
N LYS A 305 -9.49 -3.85 18.96
CA LYS A 305 -8.95 -3.69 20.32
C LYS A 305 -8.97 -4.99 21.13
N LYS A 306 -9.97 -5.85 20.93
CA LYS A 306 -10.04 -7.19 21.55
C LYS A 306 -8.87 -8.05 21.06
N TYR A 307 -8.63 -8.02 19.75
CA TYR A 307 -7.51 -8.71 19.11
C TYR A 307 -6.16 -8.18 19.60
N GLN A 308 -6.00 -6.86 19.73
CA GLN A 308 -4.79 -6.27 20.33
C GLN A 308 -4.57 -6.76 21.77
N ALA A 309 -5.62 -6.81 22.59
CA ALA A 309 -5.51 -7.33 23.95
C ALA A 309 -5.13 -8.82 24.00
N ALA A 310 -5.60 -9.61 23.04
CA ALA A 310 -5.24 -11.02 22.91
C ALA A 310 -3.75 -11.21 22.57
N ILE A 311 -3.21 -10.49 21.58
CA ILE A 311 -1.77 -10.59 21.27
C ILE A 311 -0.91 -10.12 22.45
N ARG A 312 -1.30 -9.05 23.15
CA ARG A 312 -0.60 -8.63 24.37
C ARG A 312 -0.57 -9.72 25.43
N ARG A 313 -1.66 -10.48 25.58
CA ARG A 313 -1.73 -11.61 26.53
C ARG A 313 -0.83 -12.76 26.11
N ARG A 314 -0.84 -13.13 24.83
CA ARG A 314 0.00 -14.23 24.31
C ARG A 314 1.50 -13.92 24.38
N ALA A 315 1.87 -12.65 24.23
CA ALA A 315 3.27 -12.20 24.35
C ALA A 315 3.65 -11.69 25.76
N ALA A 316 2.77 -11.80 26.77
CA ALA A 316 2.93 -11.09 28.05
C ALA A 316 4.26 -11.36 28.77
N SER A 317 4.73 -12.60 28.79
CA SER A 317 6.01 -12.97 29.42
C SER A 317 7.23 -12.31 28.75
N LYS A 318 7.15 -12.11 27.43
CA LYS A 318 8.19 -11.48 26.59
C LYS A 318 8.13 -9.95 26.67
N LEU A 319 6.94 -9.39 26.94
CA LEU A 319 6.70 -7.94 27.04
C LEU A 319 6.75 -7.37 28.48
N ASN A 320 7.01 -8.21 29.48
CA ASN A 320 7.03 -7.77 30.89
C ASN A 320 8.04 -6.63 31.13
N GLY A 321 7.65 -5.64 31.93
CA GLY A 321 8.42 -4.41 32.16
C GLY A 321 8.36 -3.40 31.01
N GLY A 322 7.65 -3.71 29.92
CA GLY A 322 7.50 -2.82 28.78
C GLY A 322 6.52 -1.66 29.01
N HIS A 323 6.78 -0.52 28.37
CA HIS A 323 5.93 0.66 28.41
C HIS A 323 5.45 1.04 27.01
N ILE A 324 4.14 1.23 26.85
CA ILE A 324 3.54 1.69 25.59
C ILE A 324 3.93 3.15 25.39
N ILE A 325 4.66 3.43 24.31
CA ILE A 325 5.11 4.78 23.94
C ILE A 325 4.25 5.40 22.83
N LYS A 326 3.53 4.58 22.06
CA LYS A 326 2.64 5.03 21.00
C LYS A 326 1.58 3.99 20.69
N VAL A 327 0.37 4.44 20.41
CA VAL A 327 -0.75 3.61 19.94
C VAL A 327 -1.17 4.12 18.58
N GLU A 328 -1.27 3.23 17.61
CA GLU A 328 -1.38 3.60 16.20
C GLU A 328 -2.34 2.68 15.45
N ALA A 329 -3.05 3.22 14.46
CA ALA A 329 -3.89 2.44 13.56
C ALA A 329 -3.86 3.00 12.14
N HIS A 330 -3.93 2.13 11.14
CA HIS A 330 -3.97 2.55 9.74
C HIS A 330 -4.61 1.50 8.82
N PRO A 331 -5.35 1.91 7.77
CA PRO A 331 -5.84 0.99 6.75
C PRO A 331 -4.71 0.42 5.86
N ILE A 332 -4.81 -0.86 5.53
CA ILE A 332 -3.90 -1.59 4.65
C ILE A 332 -4.70 -2.06 3.43
N PRO A 333 -4.47 -1.50 2.23
CA PRO A 333 -5.26 -1.80 1.04
C PRO A 333 -4.81 -3.10 0.38
N GLU A 334 -5.61 -4.14 0.50
CA GLU A 334 -5.23 -5.51 0.16
C GLU A 334 -5.48 -5.89 -1.30
N HIS A 335 -5.76 -4.95 -2.20
CA HIS A 335 -5.89 -5.26 -3.62
C HIS A 335 -5.74 -4.01 -4.49
N PRO A 336 -5.14 -4.15 -5.69
CA PRO A 336 -5.07 -3.04 -6.64
C PRO A 336 -6.46 -2.47 -6.97
N ARG A 337 -6.54 -1.15 -7.09
CA ARG A 337 -7.75 -0.45 -7.57
C ARG A 337 -8.08 -0.83 -9.03
N PRO A 338 -9.36 -0.79 -9.42
CA PRO A 338 -9.77 -1.01 -10.82
C PRO A 338 -9.08 -0.05 -11.79
N ARG A 339 -8.97 1.24 -11.42
CA ARG A 339 -8.36 2.28 -12.26
C ARG A 339 -7.18 2.91 -11.53
N ARG A 340 -5.98 2.58 -12.02
CA ARG A 340 -4.70 3.06 -11.46
C ARG A 340 -4.04 4.15 -12.29
N VAL A 341 -4.55 4.37 -13.49
CA VAL A 341 -4.14 5.44 -14.40
C VAL A 341 -5.40 5.99 -15.07
N VAL A 342 -5.61 7.31 -14.98
CA VAL A 342 -6.72 8.03 -15.61
C VAL A 342 -6.21 9.41 -16.05
N GLY A 343 -6.39 9.76 -17.32
CA GLY A 343 -5.75 10.92 -17.93
C GLY A 343 -4.23 10.87 -17.73
N ARG A 344 -3.68 11.97 -17.20
CA ARG A 344 -2.25 12.09 -16.86
C ARG A 344 -1.99 11.94 -15.36
N VAL A 345 -2.85 11.17 -14.68
CA VAL A 345 -2.72 10.82 -13.27
C VAL A 345 -2.43 9.33 -13.15
N ALA A 346 -1.37 8.99 -12.40
CA ALA A 346 -1.01 7.61 -12.08
C ALA A 346 -0.95 7.42 -10.56
N LEU A 347 -1.46 6.29 -10.07
CA LEU A 347 -1.40 5.92 -8.65
C LEU A 347 -0.25 4.95 -8.39
N VAL A 348 0.38 5.08 -7.22
CA VAL A 348 1.46 4.21 -6.75
C VAL A 348 1.25 3.80 -5.28
N GLY A 349 1.95 2.75 -4.84
CA GLY A 349 1.88 2.23 -3.48
C GLY A 349 0.46 1.98 -2.97
N ASP A 350 0.19 2.38 -1.73
CA ASP A 350 -1.10 2.18 -1.08
C ASP A 350 -2.25 2.89 -1.81
N ALA A 351 -2.00 4.04 -2.44
CA ALA A 351 -3.02 4.74 -3.22
C ALA A 351 -3.53 3.87 -4.39
N ALA A 352 -2.62 3.10 -5.01
CA ALA A 352 -2.93 2.13 -6.05
C ALA A 352 -3.44 0.78 -5.52
N GLY A 353 -3.29 0.50 -4.23
CA GLY A 353 -3.64 -0.79 -3.60
C GLY A 353 -2.58 -1.87 -3.77
N TYR A 354 -1.29 -1.50 -3.80
CA TYR A 354 -0.19 -2.44 -4.04
C TYR A 354 0.35 -3.16 -2.81
N VAL A 355 -0.34 -3.11 -1.68
CA VAL A 355 0.03 -3.97 -0.55
C VAL A 355 -0.29 -5.41 -0.90
N THR A 356 0.65 -6.30 -0.58
CA THR A 356 0.46 -7.72 -0.80
C THR A 356 -0.43 -8.34 0.29
N LYS A 357 -1.45 -9.08 -0.17
CA LYS A 357 -2.28 -9.95 0.68
C LYS A 357 -1.44 -10.98 1.43
N CYS A 358 -2.01 -11.57 2.47
CA CYS A 358 -1.35 -12.54 3.37
C CYS A 358 -0.21 -11.95 4.21
N SER A 359 0.74 -11.22 3.63
CA SER A 359 1.88 -10.65 4.36
C SER A 359 1.64 -9.22 4.85
N GLY A 360 0.74 -8.46 4.24
CA GLY A 360 0.54 -7.03 4.54
C GLY A 360 1.74 -6.14 4.18
N GLU A 361 2.67 -6.66 3.36
CA GLU A 361 3.88 -5.93 2.98
C GLU A 361 3.58 -4.88 1.90
N GLY A 362 3.89 -3.62 2.21
CA GLY A 362 3.66 -2.48 1.32
C GLY A 362 4.87 -1.58 1.05
N ILE A 363 5.90 -1.58 1.90
CA ILE A 363 7.00 -0.60 1.80
C ILE A 363 7.75 -0.74 0.47
N TYR A 364 8.25 -1.95 0.18
CA TYR A 364 8.97 -2.23 -1.07
C TYR A 364 8.08 -1.97 -2.28
N PHE A 365 6.83 -2.47 -2.28
CA PHE A 365 5.92 -2.28 -3.41
C PHE A 365 5.55 -0.80 -3.63
N ALA A 366 5.44 0.00 -2.57
CA ALA A 366 5.25 1.44 -2.68
C ALA A 366 6.46 2.09 -3.33
N ALA A 367 7.66 1.90 -2.78
CA ALA A 367 8.90 2.46 -3.32
C ALA A 367 9.13 2.04 -4.78
N LYS A 368 8.96 0.75 -5.07
CA LYS A 368 9.17 0.16 -6.40
C LYS A 368 8.15 0.65 -7.42
N SER A 369 6.87 0.75 -7.07
CA SER A 369 5.86 1.30 -7.98
C SER A 369 6.09 2.78 -8.26
N GLY A 370 6.48 3.55 -7.23
CA GLY A 370 6.89 4.95 -7.37
C GLY A 370 8.00 5.12 -8.41
N ARG A 371 9.10 4.39 -8.22
CA ARG A 371 10.23 4.39 -9.14
C ARG A 371 9.83 3.95 -10.55
N MET A 372 9.14 2.82 -10.70
CA MET A 372 8.72 2.30 -12.01
C MET A 372 7.79 3.26 -12.76
N CYS A 373 6.89 3.95 -12.03
CA CYS A 373 6.01 4.96 -12.61
C CYS A 373 6.81 6.17 -13.12
N ALA A 374 7.74 6.67 -12.31
CA ALA A 374 8.60 7.80 -12.67
C ALA A 374 9.54 7.49 -13.84
N GLU A 375 10.16 6.30 -13.85
CA GLU A 375 10.99 5.83 -14.97
C GLU A 375 10.18 5.74 -16.27
N ALA A 376 8.96 5.20 -16.21
CA ALA A 376 8.07 5.17 -17.37
C ALA A 376 7.68 6.58 -17.85
N ILE A 377 7.40 7.52 -16.92
CA ILE A 377 7.13 8.92 -17.26
C ILE A 377 8.35 9.53 -17.95
N ALA A 378 9.55 9.36 -17.41
CA ALA A 378 10.80 9.86 -18.00
C ALA A 378 11.05 9.28 -19.41
N GLU A 379 10.83 7.99 -19.61
CA GLU A 379 10.92 7.33 -20.91
C GLU A 379 9.91 7.90 -21.92
N ILE A 380 8.63 7.92 -21.56
CA ILE A 380 7.55 8.34 -22.47
C ILE A 380 7.68 9.84 -22.81
N SER A 381 8.00 10.66 -21.80
CA SER A 381 8.10 12.11 -21.93
C SER A 381 9.39 12.59 -22.60
N GLN A 382 10.34 11.68 -22.91
CA GLN A 382 11.68 12.04 -23.38
C GLN A 382 12.36 12.99 -22.39
N GLN A 383 12.48 12.56 -21.12
CA GLN A 383 13.06 13.36 -20.03
C GLN A 383 12.33 14.70 -19.80
N GLY A 384 11.01 14.73 -20.04
CA GLY A 384 10.16 15.90 -19.80
C GLY A 384 9.98 16.85 -20.99
N GLU A 385 10.44 16.50 -22.19
CA GLU A 385 10.24 17.29 -23.42
C GLU A 385 8.80 17.27 -23.94
N ARG A 386 7.99 16.29 -23.52
CA ARG A 386 6.57 16.23 -23.87
C ARG A 386 5.70 15.64 -22.77
N ILE A 387 4.39 15.82 -22.93
CA ILE A 387 3.37 15.31 -22.02
C ILE A 387 2.95 13.88 -22.42
N PRO A 388 3.12 12.86 -21.55
CA PRO A 388 2.60 11.51 -21.73
C PRO A 388 1.06 11.44 -21.82
N SER A 389 0.54 10.55 -22.64
CA SER A 389 -0.89 10.22 -22.68
C SER A 389 -1.27 9.08 -21.72
N GLU A 390 -2.56 8.96 -21.40
CA GLU A 390 -3.09 7.85 -20.58
C GLU A 390 -2.75 6.47 -21.17
N SER A 391 -2.87 6.33 -22.49
CA SER A 391 -2.59 5.05 -23.18
C SER A 391 -1.14 4.63 -23.02
N GLU A 392 -0.21 5.58 -23.10
CA GLU A 392 1.22 5.33 -22.96
C GLU A 392 1.57 4.94 -21.52
N LEU A 393 1.02 5.65 -20.53
CA LEU A 393 1.18 5.27 -19.13
C LEU A 393 0.65 3.86 -18.84
N LYS A 394 -0.50 3.49 -19.40
CA LYS A 394 -1.04 2.13 -19.27
C LYS A 394 -0.16 1.08 -19.95
N LYS A 395 0.32 1.35 -21.17
CA LYS A 395 1.15 0.40 -21.95
C LYS A 395 2.55 0.22 -21.40
N THR A 396 3.08 1.22 -20.69
CA THR A 396 4.43 1.20 -20.12
C THR A 396 4.40 0.89 -18.64
N TYR A 397 4.01 1.84 -17.78
CA TYR A 397 4.04 1.67 -16.32
C TYR A 397 3.12 0.52 -15.88
N LEU A 398 1.83 0.61 -16.20
CA LEU A 398 0.85 -0.32 -15.64
C LEU A 398 1.07 -1.75 -16.15
N LYS A 399 1.29 -1.90 -17.47
CA LYS A 399 1.59 -3.19 -18.09
C LYS A 399 2.86 -3.82 -17.50
N ARG A 400 3.96 -3.07 -17.34
CA ARG A 400 5.21 -3.59 -16.76
C ARG A 400 5.04 -3.98 -15.29
N TRP A 401 4.30 -3.19 -14.52
CA TRP A 401 3.97 -3.52 -13.13
C TRP A 401 3.17 -4.82 -13.03
N ASP A 402 2.08 -4.92 -13.78
CA ASP A 402 1.20 -6.08 -13.76
C ASP A 402 1.93 -7.33 -14.27
N GLN A 403 2.70 -7.23 -15.36
CA GLN A 403 3.51 -8.35 -15.85
C GLN A 403 4.53 -8.84 -14.81
N LYS A 404 5.12 -7.93 -14.04
CA LYS A 404 6.13 -8.27 -13.04
C LYS A 404 5.54 -8.90 -11.78
N TYR A 405 4.41 -8.39 -11.28
CA TYR A 405 3.93 -8.73 -9.93
C TYR A 405 2.58 -9.43 -9.88
N TRP A 406 1.83 -9.53 -10.99
CA TRP A 406 0.52 -10.20 -11.01
C TRP A 406 0.56 -11.62 -10.45
N SER A 407 1.56 -12.40 -10.84
CA SER A 407 1.75 -13.76 -10.32
C SER A 407 1.93 -13.76 -8.80
N THR A 408 2.69 -12.81 -8.26
CA THR A 408 2.93 -12.66 -6.82
C THR A 408 1.61 -12.40 -6.09
N TYR A 409 0.80 -11.44 -6.55
CA TYR A 409 -0.51 -11.16 -5.94
C TYR A 409 -1.42 -12.40 -5.98
N LYS A 410 -1.44 -13.14 -7.11
CA LYS A 410 -2.26 -14.35 -7.23
C LYS A 410 -1.83 -15.48 -6.31
N VAL A 411 -0.52 -15.70 -6.11
CA VAL A 411 -0.03 -16.67 -5.12
C VAL A 411 -0.58 -16.33 -3.74
N LEU A 412 -0.43 -15.08 -3.34
CA LEU A 412 -0.73 -14.62 -2.00
C LEU A 412 -2.24 -14.57 -1.71
N ASP A 413 -3.06 -14.26 -2.71
CA ASP A 413 -4.52 -14.39 -2.65
C ASP A 413 -4.94 -15.83 -2.31
N VAL A 414 -4.36 -16.81 -3.01
CA VAL A 414 -4.68 -18.23 -2.79
C VAL A 414 -4.22 -18.69 -1.42
N LEU A 415 -3.00 -18.32 -1.00
CA LEU A 415 -2.49 -18.65 0.33
C LEU A 415 -3.37 -18.09 1.44
N GLN A 416 -3.84 -16.84 1.31
CA GLN A 416 -4.74 -16.24 2.29
C GLN A 416 -6.08 -16.98 2.34
N ALA A 417 -6.68 -17.27 1.18
CA ALA A 417 -7.97 -17.95 1.10
C ALA A 417 -7.94 -19.37 1.70
N VAL A 418 -6.80 -20.08 1.60
CA VAL A 418 -6.64 -21.44 2.12
C VAL A 418 -6.31 -21.43 3.61
N PHE A 419 -5.27 -20.70 4.03
CA PHE A 419 -4.68 -20.86 5.36
C PHE A 419 -5.29 -19.97 6.45
N TYR A 420 -5.94 -18.86 6.09
CA TYR A 420 -6.53 -17.92 7.05
C TYR A 420 -8.03 -18.15 7.27
N ARG A 421 -8.58 -19.27 6.80
CA ARG A 421 -10.02 -19.57 6.89
C ARG A 421 -10.49 -19.95 8.30
N ASN A 422 -9.68 -20.72 9.03
CA ASN A 422 -9.99 -21.19 10.39
C ASN A 422 -8.71 -21.68 11.10
N ASN A 423 -8.81 -22.00 12.39
CA ASN A 423 -7.67 -22.42 13.18
C ASN A 423 -7.04 -23.75 12.70
N ILE A 424 -7.83 -24.69 12.18
CA ILE A 424 -7.31 -25.95 11.59
C ILE A 424 -6.36 -25.63 10.43
N ALA A 425 -6.76 -24.74 9.52
CA ALA A 425 -5.91 -24.35 8.40
C ALA A 425 -4.66 -23.59 8.86
N ARG A 426 -4.76 -22.78 9.93
CA ARG A 426 -3.61 -22.08 10.53
C ARG A 426 -2.63 -23.02 11.20
N GLU A 427 -3.10 -24.04 11.90
CA GLU A 427 -2.23 -25.09 12.47
C GLU A 427 -1.43 -25.79 11.36
N ALA A 428 -2.12 -26.21 10.29
CA ALA A 428 -1.48 -26.81 9.13
C ALA A 428 -0.46 -25.84 8.49
N PHE A 429 -0.77 -24.55 8.41
CA PHE A 429 0.15 -23.53 7.89
C PHE A 429 1.43 -23.42 8.74
N VAL A 430 1.30 -23.38 10.07
CA VAL A 430 2.46 -23.31 10.97
C VAL A 430 3.30 -24.58 10.89
N GLU A 431 2.67 -25.76 10.80
CA GLU A 431 3.36 -27.03 10.55
C GLU A 431 4.13 -27.03 9.23
N LEU A 432 3.54 -26.53 8.15
CA LEU A 432 4.22 -26.40 6.86
C LEU A 432 5.43 -25.47 6.90
N CYS A 433 5.40 -24.43 7.74
CA CYS A 433 6.53 -23.52 7.90
C CYS A 433 7.76 -24.17 8.56
N GLU A 434 7.63 -25.37 9.13
CA GLU A 434 8.77 -26.12 9.68
C GLU A 434 9.62 -26.80 8.60
N ASP A 435 9.02 -27.07 7.44
CA ASP A 435 9.70 -27.71 6.32
C ASP A 435 10.74 -26.76 5.69
N GLU A 436 11.99 -27.23 5.59
CA GLU A 436 13.10 -26.40 5.09
C GLU A 436 12.90 -25.95 3.64
N TYR A 437 12.28 -26.77 2.79
CA TYR A 437 11.99 -26.37 1.41
C TYR A 437 10.94 -25.26 1.37
N VAL A 438 9.91 -25.32 2.23
CA VAL A 438 8.95 -24.21 2.39
C VAL A 438 9.66 -22.94 2.86
N GLN A 439 10.55 -23.04 3.85
CA GLN A 439 11.32 -21.88 4.33
C GLN A 439 12.18 -21.29 3.22
N GLN A 440 12.93 -22.13 2.48
CA GLN A 440 13.77 -21.69 1.36
C GLN A 440 12.94 -20.96 0.29
N MET A 441 11.85 -21.57 -0.18
CA MET A 441 10.98 -20.98 -1.19
C MET A 441 10.36 -19.66 -0.72
N THR A 442 10.02 -19.56 0.57
CA THR A 442 9.47 -18.35 1.18
C THR A 442 10.51 -17.24 1.23
N PHE A 443 11.72 -17.49 1.73
CA PHE A 443 12.76 -16.46 1.82
C PHE A 443 13.34 -16.06 0.48
N ASP A 444 13.58 -17.02 -0.44
CA ASP A 444 14.02 -16.70 -1.80
C ASP A 444 12.98 -15.82 -2.51
N SER A 445 11.69 -16.07 -2.28
CA SER A 445 10.63 -15.23 -2.84
C SER A 445 10.51 -13.89 -2.13
N TYR A 446 10.61 -13.86 -0.80
CA TYR A 446 10.43 -12.66 -0.01
C TYR A 446 11.61 -11.69 -0.11
N LEU A 447 12.84 -12.16 0.06
CA LEU A 447 14.03 -11.29 0.11
C LEU A 447 14.36 -10.68 -1.25
N TYR A 448 14.07 -11.39 -2.34
CA TYR A 448 14.40 -10.97 -3.70
C TYR A 448 13.20 -10.53 -4.53
N LYS A 449 11.98 -10.73 -4.02
CA LYS A 449 10.70 -10.34 -4.67
C LYS A 449 10.54 -10.92 -6.07
N THR A 450 11.03 -12.14 -6.23
CA THR A 450 10.91 -12.97 -7.43
C THR A 450 10.26 -14.28 -7.04
N VAL A 451 9.31 -14.80 -7.82
CA VAL A 451 8.75 -16.13 -7.52
C VAL A 451 9.87 -17.17 -7.64
N ALA A 452 10.24 -17.80 -6.52
CA ALA A 452 11.29 -18.81 -6.50
C ALA A 452 10.95 -19.95 -7.47
N LYS A 453 11.98 -20.46 -8.16
CA LYS A 453 11.82 -21.58 -9.09
C LYS A 453 11.68 -22.86 -8.25
N GLY A 454 10.51 -23.47 -8.30
CA GLY A 454 10.26 -24.73 -7.58
C GLY A 454 11.03 -25.91 -8.16
N ASN A 455 11.15 -26.96 -7.36
CA ASN A 455 11.63 -28.27 -7.78
C ASN A 455 10.44 -29.24 -7.86
N PRO A 456 10.14 -29.86 -9.02
CA PRO A 456 8.95 -30.70 -9.20
C PRO A 456 8.81 -31.85 -8.19
N LEU A 457 9.92 -32.49 -7.80
CA LEU A 457 9.89 -33.60 -6.84
C LEU A 457 9.62 -33.11 -5.42
N GLN A 458 10.26 -32.01 -5.02
CA GLN A 458 10.01 -31.39 -3.71
C GLN A 458 8.61 -30.78 -3.63
N ASP A 459 8.09 -30.25 -4.74
CA ASP A 459 6.73 -29.74 -4.85
C ASP A 459 5.67 -30.85 -4.67
N VAL A 460 5.88 -32.03 -5.25
CA VAL A 460 5.00 -33.20 -5.04
C VAL A 460 5.08 -33.67 -3.58
N ARG A 461 6.28 -33.71 -2.99
CA ARG A 461 6.45 -34.04 -1.58
C ARG A 461 5.73 -33.04 -0.67
N LEU A 462 5.83 -31.76 -0.97
CA LEU A 462 5.15 -30.69 -0.24
C LEU A 462 3.62 -30.81 -0.33
N LEU A 463 3.08 -31.23 -1.49
CA LEU A 463 1.65 -31.51 -1.64
C LEU A 463 1.18 -32.60 -0.67
N PHE A 464 1.87 -33.73 -0.62
CA PHE A 464 1.55 -34.80 0.33
C PHE A 464 1.72 -34.35 1.79
N HIS A 465 2.77 -33.58 2.08
CA HIS A 465 2.99 -33.02 3.41
C HIS A 465 1.85 -32.07 3.83
N THR A 466 1.39 -31.24 2.90
CA THR A 466 0.23 -30.34 3.09
C THR A 466 -1.03 -31.13 3.41
N LEU A 467 -1.35 -32.17 2.64
CA LEU A 467 -2.50 -33.04 2.92
C LEU A 467 -2.38 -33.71 4.30
N GLY A 468 -1.18 -34.18 4.66
CA GLY A 468 -0.91 -34.75 5.97
C GLY A 468 -1.09 -33.77 7.12
N ALA A 469 -0.63 -32.53 6.96
CA ALA A 469 -0.78 -31.46 7.96
C ALA A 469 -2.26 -31.12 8.16
N PHE A 470 -3.04 -30.98 7.08
CA PHE A 470 -4.49 -30.78 7.18
C PHE A 470 -5.22 -31.96 7.85
N ALA A 471 -4.73 -33.19 7.68
CA ALA A 471 -5.30 -34.37 8.35
C ALA A 471 -5.00 -34.39 9.86
N ARG A 472 -3.84 -33.88 10.29
CA ARG A 472 -3.44 -33.82 11.71
C ARG A 472 -4.00 -32.61 12.46
N ALA A 473 -4.16 -31.48 11.77
CA ALA A 473 -4.56 -30.22 12.36
C ALA A 473 -5.86 -30.25 13.21
N PRO A 474 -6.92 -31.04 12.87
CA PRO A 474 -8.11 -31.13 13.70
C PRO A 474 -7.87 -31.66 15.13
N ALA A 475 -6.80 -32.44 15.34
CA ALA A 475 -6.43 -32.93 16.68
C ALA A 475 -5.70 -31.88 17.52
N LEU A 476 -5.22 -30.79 16.90
CA LEU A 476 -4.42 -29.74 17.54
C LEU A 476 -5.17 -28.42 17.70
N ALA A 477 -6.11 -28.13 16.79
CA ALA A 477 -6.81 -26.86 16.76
C ALA A 477 -7.76 -26.70 17.97
N PRO A 478 -7.66 -25.60 18.73
CA PRO A 478 -8.56 -25.29 19.84
C PRO A 478 -9.93 -24.79 19.39
#